data_AF-A0A924LQC9-F1
#
_entry.id   AF-A0A924LQC9-F1
#
_cell.length_a   1.000
_cell.length_b   1.000
_cell.length_c   1.000
_cell.angle_alpha   90.00
_cell.angle_beta   90.00
_cell.angle_gamma   90.00
#
_symmetry.space_group_name_H-M   'P 1'
#
loop_
_entity.id
_entity.type
_entity.pdbx_description
1 polymer ?
#
loop_
_entity_poly.entity_id
_entity_poly.type
_entity_poly.pdbx_seq_one_letter_code
_entity_poly.pdbx_strand_id
1 'polypeptide(L)' 'YAVVQALIARGVVGDFREPNIVRLAFAPLYLSHVDALTAAQALRDVLADGAHLDPRWAQRSTVT' A
#
# COMPACT_ATOMS: atom_id res chain seq x y z
N TYR A 1 -4.97 3.18 6.84
CA TYR A 1 -5.84 2.26 6.08
C TYR A 1 -5.89 2.62 4.60
N ALA A 2 -6.37 3.82 4.23
CA ALA A 2 -6.56 4.24 2.84
C ALA A 2 -5.29 4.14 1.95
N VAL A 3 -4.11 4.44 2.51
CA VAL A 3 -2.81 4.27 1.80
C VAL A 3 -2.60 2.83 1.34
N VAL A 4 -2.91 1.84 2.18
CA VAL A 4 -2.74 0.42 1.84
C VAL A 4 -3.73 0.00 0.76
N GLN A 5 -4.97 0.47 0.81
CA GLN A 5 -5.93 0.19 -0.27
C GLN A 5 -5.51 0.83 -1.60
N ALA A 6 -5.02 2.07 -1.58
CA ALA A 6 -4.52 2.75 -2.77
C ALA A 6 -3.27 2.07 -3.36
N LEU A 7 -2.45 1.43 -2.53
CA LEU A 7 -1.32 0.59 -2.94
C LEU A 7 -1.79 -0.74 -3.55
N ILE A 8 -2.77 -1.42 -2.92
CA ILE A 8 -3.34 -2.68 -3.43
C ILE A 8 -3.95 -2.47 -4.81
N ALA A 9 -4.63 -1.34 -5.04
CA ALA A 9 -5.17 -0.97 -6.34
C ALA A 9 -4.08 -0.79 -7.43
N ARG A 10 -2.83 -0.57 -7.03
CA ARG A 10 -1.64 -0.47 -7.90
C ARG A 10 -0.82 -1.77 -7.94
N GLY A 11 -1.36 -2.86 -7.40
CA GLY A 11 -0.70 -4.18 -7.37
C GLY A 11 0.30 -4.37 -6.22
N VAL A 12 0.45 -3.40 -5.31
CA VAL A 12 1.35 -3.49 -4.17
C VAL A 12 0.56 -3.95 -2.94
N VAL A 13 0.71 -5.23 -2.59
CA VAL A 13 -0.01 -5.83 -1.47
C VAL A 13 0.77 -5.61 -0.16
N GLY A 14 0.11 -4.99 0.82
CA GLY A 14 0.66 -4.73 2.14
C GLY A 14 -0.41 -4.84 3.22
N ASP A 15 0.01 -4.66 4.46
CA ASP A 15 -0.84 -4.74 5.65
C ASP A 15 -0.83 -3.39 6.39
N PHE A 16 -1.95 -3.05 7.04
CA PHE A 16 -2.07 -1.86 7.87
C PHE A 16 -2.12 -2.26 9.34
N ARG A 17 -1.27 -1.65 10.17
CA ARG A 17 -1.25 -1.83 11.62
C ARG A 17 -1.52 -0.51 12.32
N GLU A 18 -2.31 -0.59 13.38
CA GLU A 18 -2.59 0.57 14.21
C GLU A 18 -1.43 0.87 15.16
N PRO A 19 -1.19 2.16 15.47
CA PRO A 19 -1.67 3.34 14.76
C PRO A 19 -0.74 3.68 13.58
N ASN A 20 -1.32 3.85 12.38
CA ASN A 20 -0.67 4.46 11.22
C ASN A 20 0.59 3.77 10.64
N ILE A 21 0.72 2.46 10.79
CA ILE A 21 1.84 1.69 10.25
C ILE A 21 1.42 0.98 8.95
N VAL A 22 2.22 1.14 7.90
CA VAL A 22 2.13 0.32 6.68
C VAL A 22 3.27 -0.70 6.72
N ARG A 23 2.93 -1.98 6.58
CA ARG A 23 3.90 -3.07 6.59
C ARG A 23 3.95 -3.75 5.23
N LEU A 24 5.15 -3.81 4.68
CA LEU A 24 5.48 -4.52 3.45
C LEU A 24 6.41 -5.68 3.82
N ALA A 25 6.03 -6.90 3.47
CA ALA A 25 6.84 -8.08 3.73
C ALA A 25 7.70 -8.39 2.49
N PHE A 26 9.02 -8.41 2.67
CA PHE A 26 9.94 -8.80 1.61
C PHE A 26 10.26 -10.29 1.75
N ALA A 27 9.74 -11.11 0.84
CA ALA A 27 10.04 -12.52 0.76
C ALA A 27 11.16 -12.76 -0.27
N PRO A 28 12.41 -13.00 0.16
CA PRO A 28 13.57 -13.01 -0.72
C PRO A 28 13.61 -14.18 -1.70
N LEU A 29 12.78 -15.22 -1.50
CA LEU A 29 12.69 -16.36 -2.41
C LEU A 29 12.07 -16.00 -3.77
N TYR A 30 11.22 -14.98 -3.83
CA TYR A 30 10.44 -14.67 -5.04
C TYR A 30 10.28 -13.17 -5.32
N LEU A 31 10.81 -12.30 -4.46
CA LEU A 31 10.87 -10.87 -4.75
C LEU A 31 12.24 -10.48 -5.25
N SER A 32 12.24 -9.64 -6.28
CA SER A 32 13.41 -8.98 -6.82
C SER A 32 13.58 -7.57 -6.26
N HIS A 33 14.77 -6.99 -6.47
CA HIS A 33 15.01 -5.57 -6.15
C HIS A 33 14.12 -4.63 -6.98
N VAL A 34 13.71 -5.04 -8.18
CA VAL A 34 12.81 -4.26 -9.04
C VAL A 34 11.42 -4.18 -8.44
N ASP A 35 10.92 -5.26 -7.83
CA ASP A 35 9.64 -5.27 -7.13
C ASP A 35 9.65 -4.29 -5.95
N ALA A 36 10.75 -4.27 -5.19
CA ALA A 36 10.93 -3.33 -4.08
C ALA A 36 10.95 -1.86 -4.56
N LEU A 37 11.65 -1.57 -5.65
CA LEU A 37 11.68 -0.24 -6.24
C LEU A 37 10.30 0.17 -6.77
N THR A 38 9.60 -0.73 -7.44
CA THR A 38 8.25 -0.49 -7.97
C THR A 38 7.27 -0.19 -6.83
N ALA A 39 7.35 -0.95 -5.73
CA ALA A 39 6.54 -0.69 -4.53
C ALA A 39 6.85 0.68 -3.90
N ALA A 40 8.12 1.07 -3.84
CA ALA A 40 8.53 2.37 -3.30
C ALA A 40 8.04 3.55 -4.18
N GLN A 41 8.10 3.40 -5.51
CA GLN A 41 7.58 4.39 -6.46
C GLN A 41 6.07 4.55 -6.32
N ALA A 42 5.32 3.44 -6.29
CA ALA A 42 3.88 3.46 -6.09
C ALA A 42 3.49 4.13 -4.76
N LEU A 43 4.24 3.87 -3.68
CA LEU A 43 4.01 4.52 -2.39
C LEU A 43 4.23 6.03 -2.48
N ARG A 44 5.33 6.47 -3.10
CA ARG A 44 5.59 7.90 -3.32
C ARG A 44 4.43 8.54 -4.08
N ASP A 45 3.99 7.94 -5.17
CA ASP A 45 2.96 8.52 -6.04
C ASP A 45 1.61 8.58 -5.31
N VAL A 46 1.23 7.55 -4.54
CA VAL A 46 0.02 7.55 -3.70
C VAL A 46 0.01 8.69 -2.67
N LEU A 47 1.18 8.99 -2.10
CA LEU A 47 1.33 10.06 -1.12
C LEU A 47 1.36 11.45 -1.77
N ALA A 48 2.14 11.60 -2.86
CA ALA A 48 2.30 12.85 -3.58
C ALA A 48 1.01 13.32 -4.26
N ASP A 49 0.30 12.39 -4.91
CA ASP A 49 -0.95 12.69 -5.63
C ASP A 49 -2.15 12.83 -4.68
N GLY A 50 -1.96 12.56 -3.39
CA GLY A 50 -3.08 12.49 -2.44
C GLY A 50 -4.08 11.39 -2.77
N ALA A 51 -3.70 10.36 -3.55
CA ALA A 51 -4.61 9.31 -4.01
C ALA A 51 -5.24 8.52 -2.85
N HIS A 52 -4.60 8.50 -1.69
CA HIS A 52 -5.11 7.92 -0.45
C HIS A 52 -6.22 8.76 0.22
N LEU A 53 -6.45 10.01 -0.23
CA LEU A 53 -7.54 10.88 0.23
C LEU A 53 -8.83 10.67 -0.56
N ASP A 54 -8.78 9.87 -1.64
CA ASP A 54 -9.96 9.57 -2.43
C ASP A 54 -11.04 8.94 -1.54
N PRO A 55 -12.29 9.46 -1.56
CA PRO A 55 -13.39 8.95 -0.74
C PRO A 55 -13.63 7.45 -0.87
N ARG A 56 -13.24 6.85 -2.01
CA ARG A 56 -13.35 5.40 -2.27
C ARG A 56 -12.52 4.56 -1.29
N TRP A 57 -11.46 5.11 -0.71
CA TRP A 57 -10.60 4.42 0.26
C TRP A 57 -10.89 4.80 1.73
N ALA A 58 -11.86 5.70 1.95
CA ALA A 58 -12.28 6.11 3.29
C ALA A 58 -13.03 5.00 4.03
N GLN A 59 -13.55 4.02 3.30
CA GLN A 59 -14.31 2.92 3.87
C GLN A 59 -13.38 1.83 4.39
N ARG A 60 -13.33 1.66 5.71
CA ARG A 60 -12.74 0.47 6.35
C ARG A 60 -13.43 -0.77 5.75
N SER A 61 -12.70 -1.60 5.02
CA SER A 61 -13.21 -2.93 4.67
C SER A 61 -13.37 -3.70 5.96
N THR A 62 -14.60 -4.00 6.33
CA THR A 62 -14.95 -4.86 7.45
C THR A 62 -14.49 -6.26 7.08
N VAL A 63 -13.31 -6.66 7.55
CA VAL A 63 -12.91 -8.07 7.52
C VAL A 63 -13.85 -8.77 8.49
N THR A 64 -14.74 -9.62 7.97
CA THR A 64 -15.59 -10.52 8.78
C THR A 64 -14.75 -11.66 9.32
#